data_AF-A0A6C0HHJ6-F1
#
_entry.id   AF-A0A6C0HHJ6-F1
#
_cell.length_a   1.000
_cell.length_b   1.000
_cell.length_c   1.000
_cell.angle_alpha   90.00
_cell.angle_beta   90.00
_cell.angle_gamma   90.00
#
_symmetry.space_group_name_H-M   'P 1'
#
loop_
_entity.id
_entity.type
_entity.pdbx_description
1 polymer ?
#
loop_
_entity_poly.entity_id
_entity_poly.type
_entity_poly.pdbx_seq_one_letter_code
_entity_poly.pdbx_strand_id
1 'polypeptide(L)'
;MSSINKSAGCVYCRRITGSDWQSHQIKNEYGEVICPYAIDRNTCKYCKVYGHKIATCPRIAEKERLKARRAEKREQDFPPLVETKAPTAPGAGAAGPGGFATSGDSFAKKIAENRPAKMTAILEKEAESRQIAEANAKRKKHEDLLNRKEKDETRHVQAMIAKYGSTWYRWVHGTDNDCNTAYKLRCKEEIDSDIIEEKTKKHCNEQEELYKRFEQEMTPIEFSEWNWEREDDYHNDEHRMRTEFSVRASSAALAYYQQTGLMHSNEDFVSDEYGAELKTDRVLRLRKEREAAKKEEETRLLNQCVFKFVKSINKKR
;
A
#
# COMPACT_ATOMS: atom_id res chain seq x y z
N MET A 1 -51.19 27.59 28.54
CA MET A 1 -50.31 26.59 29.16
C MET A 1 -50.27 25.37 28.26
N SER A 2 -49.31 25.32 27.33
CA SER A 2 -49.14 24.18 26.44
C SER A 2 -48.48 23.06 27.23
N SER A 3 -49.26 22.02 27.52
CA SER A 3 -48.79 20.76 28.07
C SER A 3 -47.74 20.16 27.12
N ILE A 4 -46.46 20.34 27.45
CA ILE A 4 -45.35 19.66 26.80
C ILE A 4 -45.58 18.17 27.08
N ASN A 5 -46.19 17.47 26.12
CA ASN A 5 -46.25 16.02 26.12
C ASN A 5 -44.81 15.53 26.23
N LYS A 6 -44.43 14.99 27.40
CA LYS A 6 -43.15 14.34 27.61
C LYS A 6 -42.99 13.31 26.50
N SER A 7 -42.08 13.58 25.58
CA SER A 7 -41.79 12.72 24.45
C SER A 7 -41.42 11.34 25.00
N ALA A 8 -42.25 10.34 24.69
CA ALA A 8 -41.86 8.95 24.90
C ALA A 8 -40.53 8.78 24.17
N GLY A 9 -39.47 8.47 24.92
CA GLY A 9 -38.12 8.30 24.37
C GLY A 9 -38.07 7.33 23.20
N CYS A 10 -36.91 7.21 22.56
CA CYS A 10 -36.71 6.43 21.36
C CYS A 10 -37.19 4.98 21.51
N VAL A 11 -38.34 4.68 20.88
CA VAL A 11 -38.97 3.36 20.90
C VAL A 11 -38.05 2.27 20.33
N TYR A 12 -37.15 2.65 19.41
CA TYR A 12 -36.15 1.74 18.84
C TYR A 12 -35.11 1.32 19.88
N CYS A 13 -34.50 2.31 20.55
CA CYS A 13 -33.50 2.08 21.59
C CYS A 13 -34.10 1.40 22.83
N ARG A 14 -35.39 1.63 23.14
CA ARG A 14 -36.06 1.00 24.29
C ARG A 14 -35.95 -0.53 24.30
N ARG A 15 -35.75 -1.18 23.14
CA ARG A 15 -35.57 -2.63 22.99
C ARG A 15 -34.11 -3.09 23.06
N ILE A 16 -33.16 -2.16 23.17
CA ILE A 16 -31.72 -2.42 23.22
C ILE A 16 -31.27 -2.27 24.69
N THR A 17 -30.88 -3.39 25.30
CA THR A 17 -30.37 -3.44 26.67
C THR A 17 -29.16 -2.51 26.84
N GLY A 18 -29.18 -1.67 27.87
CA GLY A 18 -28.08 -0.75 28.18
C GLY A 18 -28.05 0.53 27.34
N SER A 19 -29.02 0.76 26.45
CA SER A 19 -29.10 2.01 25.71
C SER A 19 -29.84 3.10 26.50
N ASP A 20 -29.36 4.34 26.41
CA ASP A 20 -30.06 5.51 26.94
C ASP A 20 -31.17 5.95 25.99
N TRP A 21 -32.25 5.18 25.95
CA TRP A 21 -33.39 5.40 25.06
C TRP A 21 -34.21 6.65 25.42
N GLN A 22 -34.00 7.25 26.59
CA GLN A 22 -34.72 8.45 27.02
C GLN A 22 -34.07 9.75 26.52
N SER A 23 -32.80 9.70 26.11
CA SER A 23 -32.03 10.87 25.64
C SER A 23 -32.49 11.47 24.31
N HIS A 24 -33.22 10.72 23.48
CA HIS A 24 -33.60 11.15 22.13
C HIS A 24 -34.91 10.52 21.67
N GLN A 25 -35.48 11.04 20.60
CA GLN A 25 -36.62 10.43 19.89
C GLN A 25 -36.12 9.63 18.67
N ILE A 26 -36.96 8.73 18.16
CA ILE A 26 -36.64 8.02 16.90
C ILE A 26 -36.64 8.96 15.70
N LYS A 27 -37.59 9.91 15.68
CA LYS A 27 -37.78 10.88 14.61
C LYS A 27 -37.86 12.29 15.18
N ASN A 28 -37.45 13.27 14.40
CA ASN A 28 -37.66 14.69 14.70
C ASN A 28 -39.09 15.15 14.34
N GLU A 29 -39.39 16.42 14.58
CA GLU A 29 -40.68 17.05 14.26
C GLU A 29 -41.01 17.03 12.77
N TYR A 30 -39.99 16.93 11.91
CA TYR A 30 -40.11 16.84 10.45
C TYR A 30 -40.29 15.40 9.94
N GLY A 31 -40.33 14.40 10.84
CA GLY A 31 -40.49 12.99 10.49
C GLY A 31 -39.21 12.28 10.03
N GLU A 32 -38.06 12.95 10.09
CA GLU A 32 -36.75 12.39 9.75
C GLU A 32 -36.22 11.54 10.91
N VAL A 33 -35.58 10.42 10.60
CA VAL A 33 -35.04 9.51 11.63
C VAL A 33 -33.74 10.06 12.18
N ILE A 34 -33.72 10.42 13.46
CA ILE A 34 -32.56 10.99 14.16
C ILE A 34 -31.89 10.00 15.14
N CYS A 35 -32.50 8.85 15.39
CA CYS A 35 -31.92 7.85 16.28
C CYS A 35 -30.64 7.25 15.68
N PRO A 36 -29.47 7.40 16.33
CA PRO A 36 -28.20 6.91 15.80
C PRO A 36 -28.21 5.39 15.55
N TYR A 37 -28.79 4.62 16.47
CA TYR A 37 -28.90 3.17 16.33
C TYR A 37 -29.84 2.74 15.19
N ALA A 38 -30.91 3.51 14.96
CA ALA A 38 -31.83 3.21 13.86
C ALA A 38 -31.19 3.56 12.51
N ILE A 39 -30.44 4.67 12.44
CA ILE A 39 -29.68 5.05 11.25
C ILE A 39 -28.63 3.99 10.95
N ASP A 40 -27.77 3.63 11.90
CA ASP A 40 -26.69 2.67 11.68
C ASP A 40 -27.20 1.29 11.22
N ARG A 41 -28.28 0.79 11.83
CA ARG A 41 -28.81 -0.55 11.50
C ARG A 41 -29.67 -0.61 10.25
N ASN A 42 -30.32 0.50 9.85
CA ASN A 42 -31.24 0.54 8.71
C ASN A 42 -30.71 1.37 7.53
N THR A 43 -29.49 1.89 7.62
CA THR A 43 -28.77 2.41 6.45
C THR A 43 -28.14 1.27 5.68
N CYS A 44 -28.25 1.34 4.36
CA CYS A 44 -27.58 0.40 3.51
C CYS A 44 -26.07 0.57 3.64
N LYS A 45 -25.32 -0.46 4.07
CA LYS A 45 -23.86 -0.36 4.19
C LYS A 45 -23.18 -0.01 2.86
N TYR A 46 -23.80 -0.36 1.73
CA TYR A 46 -23.28 -0.14 0.39
C TYR A 46 -23.52 1.29 -0.11
N CYS A 47 -24.78 1.74 -0.20
CA CYS A 47 -25.08 3.06 -0.78
C CYS A 47 -25.37 4.16 0.26
N LYS A 48 -25.28 3.84 1.56
CA LYS A 48 -25.49 4.74 2.70
C LYS A 48 -26.87 5.42 2.79
N VAL A 49 -27.83 4.98 1.99
CA VAL A 49 -29.21 5.48 2.03
C VAL A 49 -30.00 4.73 3.11
N TYR A 50 -30.78 5.48 3.87
CA TYR A 50 -31.67 4.95 4.91
C TYR A 50 -32.86 4.20 4.32
N GLY A 51 -33.29 3.11 4.96
CA GLY A 51 -34.58 2.46 4.68
C GLY A 51 -34.50 1.17 3.87
N HIS A 52 -33.30 0.70 3.49
CA HIS A 52 -33.13 -0.59 2.82
C HIS A 52 -31.85 -1.30 3.26
N LYS A 53 -31.85 -2.64 3.17
CA LYS A 53 -30.67 -3.47 3.45
C LYS A 53 -29.87 -3.71 2.17
N ILE A 54 -28.62 -4.16 2.32
CA ILE A 54 -27.71 -4.47 1.20
C ILE A 54 -28.39 -5.37 0.14
N ALA A 55 -29.10 -6.41 0.59
CA ALA A 55 -29.79 -7.35 -0.31
C ALA A 55 -30.86 -6.69 -1.20
N THR A 56 -31.42 -5.57 -0.77
CA THR A 56 -32.45 -4.81 -1.48
C THR A 56 -31.89 -3.48 -2.02
N CYS A 57 -30.58 -3.36 -2.14
CA CYS A 57 -29.95 -2.11 -2.58
C CYS A 57 -30.13 -1.90 -4.08
N PRO A 58 -30.76 -0.78 -4.52
CA PRO A 58 -30.98 -0.52 -5.95
C PRO A 58 -29.67 -0.41 -6.73
N ARG A 59 -28.61 0.15 -6.12
CA ARG A 59 -27.29 0.24 -6.76
C ARG A 59 -26.62 -1.11 -7.00
N ILE A 60 -26.86 -2.10 -6.13
CA ILE A 60 -26.35 -3.46 -6.34
C ILE A 60 -27.12 -4.15 -7.47
N ALA A 61 -28.45 -4.00 -7.47
CA ALA A 61 -29.28 -4.52 -8.56
C ALA A 61 -28.90 -3.90 -9.93
N GLU A 62 -28.56 -2.61 -9.95
CA GLU A 62 -28.07 -1.93 -11.15
C GLU A 62 -26.67 -2.43 -11.57
N LYS A 63 -25.75 -2.62 -10.62
CA LYS A 63 -24.41 -3.19 -10.90
C LYS A 63 -24.49 -4.57 -11.53
N GLU A 64 -25.35 -5.45 -11.01
CA GLU A 64 -25.54 -6.80 -11.57
C GLU A 64 -26.20 -6.77 -12.95
N ARG A 65 -27.15 -5.86 -13.20
CA ARG A 65 -27.68 -5.62 -14.55
C ARG A 65 -26.61 -5.17 -15.53
N LEU A 66 -25.71 -4.29 -15.09
CA LEU A 66 -24.61 -3.79 -15.94
C LEU A 66 -23.62 -4.91 -16.28
N LYS A 67 -23.29 -5.76 -15.31
CA LYS A 67 -22.43 -6.93 -15.53
C LYS A 67 -23.07 -7.91 -16.51
N ALA A 68 -24.35 -8.22 -16.35
CA ALA A 68 -25.08 -9.10 -17.25
C ALA A 68 -25.06 -8.56 -18.69
N ARG A 69 -25.33 -7.26 -18.87
CA ARG A 69 -25.28 -6.61 -20.19
C ARG A 69 -23.87 -6.66 -20.81
N ARG A 70 -22.82 -6.53 -20.00
CA ARG A 70 -21.42 -6.64 -20.46
C ARG A 70 -21.05 -8.08 -20.83
N ALA A 71 -21.52 -9.07 -20.05
CA ALA A 71 -21.30 -10.49 -20.35
C ALA A 71 -21.99 -10.88 -21.66
N GLU A 72 -23.23 -10.43 -21.86
CA GLU A 72 -23.98 -10.64 -23.11
C GLU A 72 -23.28 -9.98 -24.30
N LYS A 73 -22.78 -8.74 -24.14
CA LYS A 73 -22.01 -8.08 -25.20
C LYS A 73 -20.72 -8.85 -25.52
N ARG A 74 -20.01 -9.35 -24.50
CA ARG A 74 -18.78 -10.14 -24.69
C ARG A 74 -19.05 -11.44 -25.44
N GLU A 75 -20.19 -12.08 -25.19
CA GLU A 75 -20.61 -13.30 -25.88
C GLU A 75 -21.04 -13.02 -27.33
N GLN A 76 -21.59 -11.85 -27.62
CA GLN A 76 -21.86 -11.39 -28.99
C GLN A 76 -20.59 -11.01 -29.77
N ASP A 77 -19.66 -10.31 -29.13
CA ASP A 77 -18.40 -9.86 -29.75
C ASP A 77 -17.42 -11.04 -29.93
N PHE A 78 -17.48 -12.04 -29.05
CA PHE A 78 -16.65 -13.24 -29.08
C PHE A 78 -17.51 -14.50 -28.86
N PRO A 79 -18.31 -14.92 -29.85
CA PRO A 79 -19.05 -16.16 -29.74
C PRO A 79 -18.05 -17.31 -29.55
N PRO A 80 -18.33 -18.25 -28.62
CA PRO A 80 -17.42 -19.35 -28.35
C PRO A 80 -17.15 -20.11 -29.65
N LEU A 81 -15.88 -20.21 -30.03
CA LEU A 81 -15.44 -20.97 -31.19
C LEU A 81 -15.88 -22.41 -31.00
N VAL A 82 -16.96 -22.79 -31.69
CA VAL A 82 -17.42 -24.17 -31.80
C VAL A 82 -16.22 -25.04 -32.19
N GLU A 83 -16.04 -26.18 -31.51
CA GLU A 83 -14.97 -27.16 -31.73
C GLU A 83 -14.86 -27.55 -33.21
N THR A 84 -14.06 -26.81 -33.98
CA THR A 84 -13.71 -27.18 -35.34
C THR A 84 -12.69 -28.30 -35.26
N LYS A 85 -13.18 -29.54 -35.42
CA LYS A 85 -12.38 -30.74 -35.73
C LYS A 85 -11.26 -30.36 -36.71
N ALA A 86 -10.03 -30.60 -36.29
CA ALA A 86 -8.82 -30.33 -37.07
C ALA A 86 -8.92 -31.00 -38.47
N PRO A 87 -8.82 -30.24 -39.57
CA PRO A 87 -8.65 -30.83 -40.89
C PRO A 87 -7.19 -31.27 -41.05
N THR A 88 -7.04 -32.51 -41.47
CA THR A 88 -5.79 -33.13 -41.92
C THR A 88 -5.17 -32.30 -43.05
N ALA A 89 -3.89 -31.95 -42.91
CA ALA A 89 -3.12 -31.23 -43.91
C ALA A 89 -2.90 -32.07 -45.19
N PRO A 90 -2.92 -31.43 -46.37
CA PRO A 90 -2.17 -31.92 -47.51
C PRO A 90 -1.24 -30.86 -48.12
N GLY A 91 0.01 -31.27 -48.35
CA GLY A 91 0.66 -31.15 -49.66
C GLY A 91 1.24 -29.80 -50.08
N ALA A 92 2.57 -29.78 -50.18
CA ALA A 92 3.37 -28.77 -50.87
C ALA A 92 3.05 -28.67 -52.38
N GLY A 93 3.21 -27.48 -52.97
CA GLY A 93 3.30 -27.33 -54.43
C GLY A 93 3.16 -25.91 -55.00
N ALA A 94 4.29 -25.40 -55.48
CA ALA A 94 4.49 -24.56 -56.68
C ALA A 94 4.05 -23.06 -56.72
N ALA A 95 5.08 -22.21 -56.70
CA ALA A 95 5.44 -21.14 -57.64
C ALA A 95 4.37 -20.27 -58.34
N GLY A 96 4.52 -18.93 -58.18
CA GLY A 96 3.98 -17.89 -59.07
C GLY A 96 4.65 -16.53 -58.80
N PRO A 97 5.19 -15.82 -59.81
CA PRO A 97 6.06 -14.66 -59.64
C PRO A 97 5.29 -13.33 -59.69
N GLY A 98 5.58 -12.42 -58.77
CA GLY A 98 5.00 -11.08 -58.78
C GLY A 98 5.72 -10.20 -57.77
N GLY A 99 6.64 -9.35 -58.26
CA GLY A 99 7.50 -8.53 -57.43
C GLY A 99 6.74 -7.48 -56.61
N PHE A 100 7.27 -7.22 -55.42
CA PHE A 100 7.55 -5.88 -54.90
C PHE A 100 8.66 -6.05 -53.86
N ALA A 101 9.90 -5.88 -54.29
CA ALA A 101 11.04 -5.76 -53.39
C ALA A 101 11.05 -4.35 -52.81
N THR A 102 10.35 -4.15 -51.69
CA THR A 102 10.65 -3.03 -50.79
C THR A 102 11.81 -3.46 -49.89
N SER A 103 13.03 -3.26 -50.38
CA SER A 103 14.25 -3.31 -49.58
C SER A 103 14.25 -2.14 -48.61
N GLY A 104 13.51 -2.30 -47.52
CA GLY A 104 13.51 -1.43 -46.35
C GLY A 104 14.03 -2.21 -45.15
N ASP A 105 15.22 -2.81 -45.25
CA ASP A 105 15.94 -3.22 -44.05
C ASP A 105 16.15 -1.96 -43.21
N SER A 106 15.37 -1.83 -42.14
CA SER A 106 15.40 -0.66 -41.28
C SER A 106 16.85 -0.45 -40.84
N PHE A 107 17.26 0.81 -40.78
CA PHE A 107 18.61 1.21 -40.39
C PHE A 107 19.05 0.56 -39.05
N ALA A 108 18.09 0.21 -38.19
CA ALA A 108 18.32 -0.54 -36.95
C ALA A 108 18.83 -1.97 -37.17
N LYS A 109 18.38 -2.66 -38.23
CA LYS A 109 18.81 -4.04 -38.56
C LYS A 109 20.25 -4.07 -39.10
N LYS A 110 20.63 -3.07 -39.92
CA LYS A 110 22.02 -2.90 -40.40
C LYS A 110 23.02 -2.45 -39.32
N ILE A 111 22.55 -1.77 -38.26
CA ILE A 111 23.36 -1.45 -37.08
C ILE A 111 23.52 -2.69 -36.18
N ALA A 112 22.47 -3.50 -36.02
CA ALA A 112 22.53 -4.73 -35.23
C ALA A 112 23.45 -5.79 -35.86
N GLU A 113 23.46 -5.93 -37.18
CA GLU A 113 24.28 -6.90 -37.91
C GLU A 113 25.78 -6.50 -38.02
N ASN A 114 26.13 -5.23 -37.79
CA ASN A 114 27.52 -4.73 -37.85
C ASN A 114 28.20 -4.55 -36.49
N ARG A 115 27.55 -4.90 -35.37
CA ARG A 115 28.25 -4.94 -34.08
C ARG A 115 29.09 -6.22 -34.05
N PRO A 116 30.43 -6.16 -34.01
CA PRO A 116 31.24 -7.37 -34.02
C PRO A 116 30.86 -8.18 -32.79
N ALA A 117 30.44 -9.44 -32.96
CA ALA A 117 29.96 -10.33 -31.89
C ALA A 117 30.93 -10.45 -30.68
N LYS A 118 32.20 -10.10 -30.89
CA LYS A 118 33.21 -10.00 -29.82
C LYS A 118 32.99 -8.81 -28.89
N MET A 119 32.50 -7.67 -29.39
CA MET A 119 32.21 -6.48 -28.58
C MET A 119 30.96 -6.64 -27.74
N THR A 120 29.93 -7.32 -28.23
CA THR A 120 28.72 -7.63 -27.45
C THR A 120 29.03 -8.60 -26.31
N ALA A 121 29.80 -9.66 -26.58
CA ALA A 121 30.21 -10.62 -25.55
C ALA A 121 31.08 -9.99 -24.44
N ILE A 122 31.94 -9.02 -24.76
CA ILE A 122 32.73 -8.29 -23.75
C ILE A 122 31.83 -7.43 -22.87
N LEU A 123 30.88 -6.71 -23.48
CA LEU A 123 29.94 -5.85 -22.74
C LEU A 123 28.99 -6.65 -21.84
N GLU A 124 28.53 -7.82 -22.31
CA GLU A 124 27.70 -8.74 -21.52
C GLU A 124 28.49 -9.29 -20.32
N LYS A 125 29.73 -9.74 -20.52
CA LYS A 125 30.59 -10.22 -19.44
C LYS A 125 30.92 -9.13 -18.41
N GLU A 126 31.12 -7.89 -18.87
CA GLU A 126 31.28 -6.74 -17.97
C GLU A 126 30.00 -6.46 -17.18
N ALA A 127 28.83 -6.51 -17.81
CA ALA A 127 27.55 -6.32 -17.14
C ALA A 127 27.29 -7.39 -16.07
N GLU A 128 27.55 -8.66 -16.37
CA GLU A 128 27.47 -9.77 -15.40
C GLU A 128 28.43 -9.55 -14.22
N SER A 129 29.67 -9.13 -14.51
CA SER A 129 30.66 -8.87 -13.45
C SER A 129 30.23 -7.72 -12.52
N ARG A 130 29.58 -6.68 -13.07
CA ARG A 130 29.01 -5.57 -12.29
C ARG A 130 27.83 -6.02 -11.44
N GLN A 131 26.94 -6.86 -11.99
CA GLN A 131 25.82 -7.41 -11.22
C GLN A 131 26.29 -8.29 -10.06
N ILE A 132 27.29 -9.14 -10.28
CA ILE A 132 27.89 -9.97 -9.22
C ILE A 132 28.56 -9.09 -8.16
N ALA A 133 29.30 -8.05 -8.57
CA ALA A 133 29.93 -7.12 -7.64
C ALA A 133 28.90 -6.36 -6.79
N GLU A 134 27.80 -5.91 -7.40
CA GLU A 134 26.70 -5.24 -6.69
C GLU A 134 26.01 -6.19 -5.70
N ALA A 135 25.71 -7.42 -6.11
CA ALA A 135 25.12 -8.43 -5.24
C ALA A 135 26.02 -8.74 -4.04
N ASN A 136 27.33 -8.89 -4.26
CA ASN A 136 28.30 -9.09 -3.18
C ASN A 136 28.41 -7.87 -2.26
N ALA A 137 28.35 -6.65 -2.80
CA ALA A 137 28.34 -5.43 -2.00
C ALA A 137 27.08 -5.33 -1.11
N LYS A 138 25.91 -5.70 -1.63
CA LYS A 138 24.66 -5.76 -0.86
C LYS A 138 24.73 -6.79 0.27
N ARG A 139 25.24 -7.99 -0.02
CA ARG A 139 25.44 -9.05 1.01
C ARG A 139 26.37 -8.59 2.11
N LYS A 140 27.52 -8.00 1.76
CA LYS A 140 28.48 -7.46 2.73
C LYS A 140 27.86 -6.36 3.60
N LYS A 141 27.12 -5.43 2.99
CA LYS A 141 26.43 -4.36 3.73
C LYS A 141 25.42 -4.91 4.74
N HIS A 142 24.68 -5.96 4.36
CA HIS A 142 23.75 -6.65 5.26
C HIS A 142 24.48 -7.34 6.42
N GLU A 143 25.58 -8.04 6.15
CA GLU A 143 26.41 -8.68 7.17
C GLU A 143 27.02 -7.66 8.15
N ASP A 144 27.57 -6.55 7.64
CA ASP A 144 28.10 -5.46 8.47
C ASP A 144 27.02 -4.86 9.39
N LEU A 145 25.77 -4.77 8.91
CA LEU A 145 24.64 -4.25 9.67
C LEU A 145 24.22 -5.21 10.78
N LEU A 146 24.20 -6.52 10.53
CA LEU A 146 23.97 -7.54 11.56
C LEU A 146 25.07 -7.51 12.64
N ASN A 147 26.34 -7.45 12.22
CA ASN A 147 27.48 -7.38 13.14
C ASN A 147 27.45 -6.12 14.02
N ARG A 148 27.02 -4.98 13.47
CA ARG A 148 26.87 -3.74 14.25
C ARG A 148 25.79 -3.87 15.31
N LYS A 149 24.64 -4.44 14.93
CA LYS A 149 23.52 -4.59 15.85
C LYS A 149 23.81 -5.61 16.96
N GLU A 150 24.50 -6.71 16.68
CA GLU A 150 24.95 -7.68 17.69
C GLU A 150 25.88 -7.01 18.74
N LYS A 151 26.76 -6.11 18.29
CA LYS A 151 27.59 -5.30 19.20
C LYS A 151 26.75 -4.34 20.06
N ASP A 152 25.74 -3.71 19.48
CA ASP A 152 24.83 -2.80 20.20
C ASP A 152 24.03 -3.55 21.27
N GLU A 153 23.57 -4.76 20.96
CA GLU A 153 22.87 -5.65 21.88
C GLU A 153 23.78 -6.12 23.02
N THR A 154 25.00 -6.56 22.70
CA THR A 154 25.98 -6.93 23.72
C THR A 154 26.26 -5.78 24.69
N ARG A 155 26.40 -4.55 24.16
CA ARG A 155 26.55 -3.35 24.99
C ARG A 155 25.33 -3.08 25.85
N HIS A 156 24.12 -3.28 25.32
CA HIS A 156 22.89 -3.12 26.07
C HIS A 156 22.77 -4.13 27.21
N VAL A 157 23.02 -5.42 26.94
CA VAL A 157 23.02 -6.48 27.95
C VAL A 157 24.04 -6.18 29.05
N GLN A 158 25.26 -5.76 28.68
CA GLN A 158 26.26 -5.35 29.66
C GLN A 158 25.80 -4.15 30.50
N ALA A 159 25.15 -3.15 29.91
CA ALA A 159 24.60 -2.01 30.64
C ALA A 159 23.48 -2.42 31.60
N MET A 160 22.62 -3.37 31.19
CA MET A 160 21.55 -3.90 32.05
C MET A 160 22.11 -4.71 33.22
N ILE A 161 23.12 -5.54 32.97
CA ILE A 161 23.85 -6.27 34.02
C ILE A 161 24.52 -5.31 35.00
N ALA A 162 25.16 -4.24 34.50
CA ALA A 162 25.79 -3.23 35.35
C ALA A 162 24.78 -2.48 36.22
N LYS A 163 23.56 -2.22 35.71
CA LYS A 163 22.52 -1.46 36.41
C LYS A 163 21.69 -2.29 37.39
N TYR A 164 21.34 -3.52 37.02
CA TYR A 164 20.37 -4.36 37.74
C TYR A 164 20.98 -5.65 38.32
N GLY A 165 22.28 -5.88 38.08
CA GLY A 165 22.99 -7.07 38.52
C GLY A 165 22.86 -8.26 37.56
N SER A 166 23.66 -9.29 37.79
CA SER A 166 23.72 -10.50 36.95
C SER A 166 22.44 -11.34 36.99
N THR A 167 21.59 -11.16 38.00
CA THR A 167 20.32 -11.88 38.14
C THR A 167 19.23 -11.32 37.24
N TRP A 168 19.34 -10.07 36.76
CA TRP A 168 18.34 -9.42 35.89
C TRP A 168 17.95 -10.29 34.70
N TYR A 169 18.94 -10.88 34.02
CA TYR A 169 18.69 -11.76 32.88
C TYR A 169 17.75 -12.92 33.25
N ARG A 170 17.89 -13.49 34.44
CA ARG A 170 17.07 -14.63 34.89
C ARG A 170 15.60 -14.28 35.11
N TRP A 171 15.32 -13.02 35.44
CA TRP A 171 13.94 -12.52 35.67
C TRP A 171 13.24 -12.13 34.38
N VAL A 172 14.03 -11.80 33.36
CA VAL A 172 13.53 -11.15 32.15
C VAL A 172 13.61 -12.07 30.93
N HIS A 173 14.49 -13.08 30.96
CA HIS A 173 14.69 -14.05 29.88
C HIS A 173 13.38 -14.76 29.46
N GLY A 174 13.11 -14.77 28.16
CA GLY A 174 11.91 -15.38 27.59
C GLY A 174 10.61 -14.58 27.78
N THR A 175 10.69 -13.34 28.27
CA THR A 175 9.57 -12.39 28.28
C THR A 175 9.74 -11.34 27.20
N ASP A 176 8.70 -10.55 26.90
CA ASP A 176 8.80 -9.43 25.94
C ASP A 176 9.78 -8.33 26.40
N ASN A 177 10.15 -8.35 27.68
CA ASN A 177 11.17 -7.48 28.25
C ASN A 177 12.59 -8.04 28.06
N ASP A 178 12.74 -9.29 27.61
CA ASP A 178 14.03 -9.89 27.27
C ASP A 178 14.60 -9.17 26.07
N CYS A 179 15.65 -8.40 26.31
CA CYS A 179 16.32 -7.63 25.28
C CYS A 179 16.72 -8.49 24.08
N ASN A 180 17.09 -9.77 24.32
CA ASN A 180 17.47 -10.69 23.25
C ASN A 180 16.27 -11.18 22.44
N THR A 181 15.13 -11.43 23.09
CA THR A 181 13.90 -11.86 22.40
C THR A 181 13.27 -10.69 21.66
N ALA A 182 13.19 -9.52 22.29
CA ALA A 182 12.71 -8.28 21.67
C ALA A 182 13.61 -7.85 20.50
N TYR A 183 14.92 -8.06 20.58
CA TYR A 183 15.84 -7.80 19.49
C TYR A 183 15.64 -8.77 18.32
N LYS A 184 15.54 -10.08 18.58
CA LYS A 184 15.24 -11.07 17.53
C LYS A 184 13.93 -10.76 16.81
N LEU A 185 12.91 -10.32 17.54
CA LEU A 185 11.64 -9.89 16.96
C LEU A 185 11.79 -8.64 16.09
N ARG A 186 12.46 -7.58 16.59
CA ARG A 186 12.72 -6.36 15.80
C ARG A 186 13.56 -6.63 14.55
N CYS A 187 14.60 -7.45 14.66
CA CYS A 187 15.43 -7.81 13.51
C CYS A 187 14.62 -8.59 12.47
N LYS A 188 13.74 -9.49 12.92
CA LYS A 188 12.83 -10.20 12.01
C LYS A 188 11.85 -9.23 11.32
N GLU A 189 11.24 -8.31 12.07
CA GLU A 189 10.34 -7.30 11.51
C GLU A 189 11.02 -6.38 10.51
N GLU A 190 12.25 -5.93 10.78
CA GLU A 190 13.03 -5.13 9.83
C GLU A 190 13.38 -5.92 8.56
N ILE A 191 13.80 -7.18 8.69
CA ILE A 191 14.07 -8.05 7.54
C ILE A 191 12.78 -8.29 6.74
N ASP A 192 11.67 -8.58 7.40
CA ASP A 192 10.37 -8.77 6.74
C ASP A 192 9.91 -7.48 6.04
N SER A 193 10.15 -6.32 6.64
CA SER A 193 9.89 -5.01 6.04
C SER A 193 10.73 -4.78 4.78
N ASP A 194 12.03 -5.07 4.82
CA ASP A 194 12.93 -4.94 3.66
C ASP A 194 12.51 -5.88 2.51
N ILE A 195 12.12 -7.12 2.82
CA ILE A 195 11.60 -8.09 1.85
C ILE A 195 10.30 -7.58 1.21
N ILE A 196 9.40 -7.00 2.00
CA ILE A 196 8.15 -6.42 1.49
C ILE A 196 8.45 -5.21 0.59
N GLU A 197 9.38 -4.34 0.97
CA GLU A 197 9.78 -3.19 0.16
C GLU A 197 10.40 -3.63 -1.18
N GLU A 198 11.29 -4.62 -1.16
CA GLU A 198 11.90 -5.15 -2.39
C GLU A 198 10.87 -5.80 -3.32
N LYS A 199 9.94 -6.60 -2.78
CA LYS A 199 8.83 -7.18 -3.55
C LYS A 199 7.92 -6.10 -4.13
N THR A 200 7.61 -5.07 -3.35
CA THR A 200 6.77 -3.95 -3.80
C THR A 200 7.45 -3.19 -4.92
N LYS A 201 8.74 -2.89 -4.78
CA LYS A 201 9.53 -2.23 -5.81
C LYS A 201 9.62 -3.05 -7.10
N LYS A 202 9.84 -4.36 -6.98
CA LYS A 202 9.83 -5.28 -8.13
C LYS A 202 8.48 -5.25 -8.84
N HIS A 203 7.39 -5.33 -8.10
CA HIS A 203 6.04 -5.25 -8.66
C HIS A 203 5.78 -3.91 -9.37
N CYS A 204 6.18 -2.78 -8.76
CA CYS A 204 6.04 -1.46 -9.39
C CYS A 204 6.84 -1.37 -10.70
N ASN A 205 8.08 -1.88 -10.73
CA ASN A 205 8.88 -1.91 -11.94
C ASN A 205 8.24 -2.77 -13.03
N GLU A 206 7.73 -3.96 -12.69
CA GLU A 206 7.01 -4.84 -13.63
C GLU A 206 5.75 -4.16 -14.19
N GLN A 207 5.00 -3.43 -13.36
CA GLN A 207 3.84 -2.65 -13.80
C GLN A 207 4.24 -1.50 -14.74
N GLU A 208 5.36 -0.82 -14.45
CA GLU A 208 5.87 0.26 -15.31
C GLU A 208 6.36 -0.28 -16.66
N GLU A 209 7.00 -1.45 -16.69
CA GLU A 209 7.39 -2.11 -17.93
C GLU A 209 6.20 -2.56 -18.77
N LEU A 210 5.16 -3.12 -18.13
CA LEU A 210 3.90 -3.45 -18.79
C LEU A 210 3.23 -2.21 -19.38
N TYR A 211 3.20 -1.12 -18.63
CA TYR A 211 2.66 0.16 -19.11
C TYR A 211 3.40 0.65 -20.37
N LYS A 212 4.74 0.66 -20.34
CA LYS A 212 5.56 1.05 -21.50
C LYS A 212 5.35 0.13 -22.70
N ARG A 213 5.16 -1.18 -22.47
CA ARG A 213 4.88 -2.14 -23.55
C ARG A 213 3.53 -1.86 -24.19
N PHE A 214 2.50 -1.65 -23.37
CA PHE A 214 1.15 -1.33 -23.86
C PHE A 214 1.09 0.01 -24.60
N GLU A 215 1.84 1.01 -24.16
CA GLU A 215 1.95 2.29 -24.87
C GLU A 215 2.57 2.13 -26.27
N GLN A 216 3.42 1.12 -26.48
CA GLN A 216 4.06 0.83 -27.76
C GLN A 216 3.22 -0.09 -28.66
N GLU A 217 2.51 -1.05 -28.08
CA GLU A 217 1.81 -2.11 -28.82
C GLU A 217 0.35 -1.76 -29.14
N MET A 218 -0.32 -0.95 -28.32
CA MET A 218 -1.73 -0.59 -28.52
C MET A 218 -1.90 0.69 -29.32
N THR A 219 -3.07 0.83 -29.97
CA THR A 219 -3.44 2.12 -30.55
C THR A 219 -3.67 3.16 -29.44
N PRO A 220 -3.50 4.46 -29.70
CA PRO A 220 -3.71 5.50 -28.69
C PRO A 220 -5.11 5.49 -28.05
N ILE A 221 -6.15 5.04 -28.79
CA ILE A 221 -7.52 4.94 -28.30
C ILE A 221 -7.66 3.75 -27.34
N GLU A 222 -7.17 2.56 -27.72
CA GLU A 222 -7.19 1.36 -26.86
C GLU A 222 -6.35 1.56 -25.60
N PHE A 223 -5.19 2.21 -25.71
CA PHE A 223 -4.35 2.53 -24.57
C PHE A 223 -5.04 3.50 -23.60
N SER A 224 -5.74 4.51 -24.13
CA SER A 224 -6.55 5.43 -23.32
C SER A 224 -7.64 4.66 -22.57
N GLU A 225 -8.45 3.85 -23.27
CA GLU A 225 -9.51 3.05 -22.63
C GLU A 225 -8.96 2.12 -21.54
N TRP A 226 -7.84 1.43 -21.81
CA TRP A 226 -7.17 0.59 -20.82
C TRP A 226 -6.65 1.38 -19.60
N ASN A 227 -6.06 2.56 -19.82
CA ASN A 227 -5.58 3.39 -18.71
C ASN A 227 -6.75 3.92 -17.85
N TRP A 228 -7.88 4.25 -18.49
CA TRP A 228 -9.12 4.62 -17.80
C TRP A 228 -9.66 3.47 -16.93
N GLU A 229 -9.71 2.24 -17.45
CA GLU A 229 -10.16 1.07 -16.68
C GLU A 229 -9.24 0.79 -15.47
N ARG A 230 -7.94 0.97 -15.63
CA ARG A 230 -6.96 0.81 -14.55
C ARG A 230 -7.12 1.85 -13.44
N GLU A 231 -7.37 3.12 -13.78
CA GLU A 231 -7.56 4.19 -12.79
C GLU A 231 -8.86 3.99 -11.97
N ASP A 232 -9.90 3.43 -12.60
CA ASP A 232 -11.18 3.08 -11.96
C ASP A 232 -11.04 1.90 -10.99
N ASP A 233 -10.22 0.89 -11.33
CA ASP A 233 -9.88 -0.22 -10.44
C ASP A 233 -8.96 0.23 -9.30
N TYR A 234 -8.05 1.17 -9.54
CA TYR A 234 -7.19 1.75 -8.49
C TYR A 234 -8.01 2.50 -7.43
N HIS A 235 -9.09 3.18 -7.82
CA HIS A 235 -10.02 3.80 -6.88
C HIS A 235 -10.78 2.78 -6.04
N ASN A 236 -11.06 1.58 -6.57
CA ASN A 236 -11.64 0.50 -5.79
C ASN A 236 -10.61 -0.19 -4.88
N ASP A 237 -9.37 -0.37 -5.32
CA ASP A 237 -8.33 -1.08 -4.57
C ASP A 237 -7.66 -0.22 -3.49
N GLU A 238 -7.52 1.09 -3.67
CA GLU A 238 -7.14 1.98 -2.56
C GLU A 238 -8.21 1.98 -1.46
N HIS A 239 -9.49 2.02 -1.86
CA HIS A 239 -10.60 1.90 -0.93
C HIS A 239 -10.60 0.53 -0.23
N ARG A 240 -10.32 -0.55 -0.97
CA ARG A 240 -10.21 -1.93 -0.46
C ARG A 240 -9.04 -2.07 0.52
N MET A 241 -7.85 -1.59 0.17
CA MET A 241 -6.67 -1.61 1.04
C MET A 241 -6.86 -0.75 2.29
N ARG A 242 -7.51 0.41 2.20
CA ARG A 242 -7.88 1.21 3.38
C ARG A 242 -8.85 0.44 4.29
N THR A 243 -9.86 -0.22 3.74
CA THR A 243 -10.76 -1.07 4.53
C THR A 243 -10.06 -2.29 5.12
N GLU A 244 -9.20 -2.98 4.38
CA GLU A 244 -8.48 -4.16 4.86
C GLU A 244 -7.46 -3.78 5.95
N PHE A 245 -6.77 -2.65 5.80
CA PHE A 245 -5.87 -2.11 6.83
C PHE A 245 -6.65 -1.70 8.08
N SER A 246 -7.79 -1.02 7.94
CA SER A 246 -8.67 -0.65 9.06
C SER A 246 -9.21 -1.90 9.79
N VAL A 247 -9.62 -2.93 9.05
CA VAL A 247 -10.11 -4.20 9.62
C VAL A 247 -8.99 -4.98 10.31
N ARG A 248 -7.78 -5.02 9.76
CA ARG A 248 -6.62 -5.68 10.40
C ARG A 248 -6.16 -4.93 11.64
N ALA A 249 -6.08 -3.59 11.58
CA ALA A 249 -5.73 -2.76 12.74
C ALA A 249 -6.76 -2.90 13.87
N SER A 250 -8.06 -2.92 13.52
CA SER A 250 -9.15 -3.16 14.46
C SER A 250 -9.11 -4.56 15.06
N SER A 251 -8.78 -5.58 14.25
CA SER A 251 -8.66 -6.97 14.73
C SER A 251 -7.45 -7.18 15.63
N ALA A 252 -6.31 -6.54 15.32
CA ALA A 252 -5.12 -6.56 16.17
C ALA A 252 -5.37 -5.84 17.51
N ALA A 253 -6.09 -4.71 17.48
CA ALA A 253 -6.50 -4.00 18.69
C ALA A 253 -7.47 -4.83 19.56
N LEU A 254 -8.42 -5.53 18.94
CA LEU A 254 -9.34 -6.46 19.62
C LEU A 254 -8.61 -7.66 20.24
N ALA A 255 -7.65 -8.25 19.53
CA ALA A 255 -6.84 -9.36 20.03
C ALA A 255 -5.96 -8.92 21.23
N TYR A 256 -5.36 -7.72 21.15
CA TYR A 256 -4.60 -7.12 22.25
C TYR A 256 -5.50 -6.86 23.47
N TYR A 257 -6.71 -6.35 23.26
CA TYR A 257 -7.70 -6.14 24.32
C TYR A 257 -8.10 -7.45 25.01
N GLN A 258 -8.39 -8.50 24.23
CA GLN A 258 -8.73 -9.82 24.77
C GLN A 258 -7.59 -10.45 25.58
N GLN A 259 -6.33 -10.19 25.22
CA GLN A 259 -5.18 -10.72 25.94
C GLN A 259 -4.80 -9.92 27.19
N THR A 260 -4.98 -8.60 27.19
CA THR A 260 -4.41 -7.73 28.24
C THR A 260 -5.45 -7.17 29.21
N GLY A 261 -6.75 -7.17 28.86
CA GLY A 261 -7.83 -6.68 29.71
C GLY A 261 -7.78 -5.18 30.07
N LEU A 262 -6.82 -4.43 29.53
CA LEU A 262 -6.58 -3.02 29.83
C LEU A 262 -7.18 -2.15 28.73
N MET A 263 -8.26 -1.43 29.04
CA MET A 263 -8.60 -0.21 28.30
C MET A 263 -7.77 0.94 28.85
N HIS A 264 -7.07 1.67 27.98
CA HIS A 264 -6.60 3.01 28.33
C HIS A 264 -7.84 3.89 28.56
N SER A 265 -7.95 4.49 29.75
CA SER A 265 -9.14 5.25 30.19
C SER A 265 -9.35 6.60 29.50
N ASN A 266 -8.59 6.93 28.45
CA ASN A 266 -8.69 8.20 27.76
C ASN A 266 -8.98 7.94 26.27
N GLU A 267 -10.27 7.99 25.93
CA GLU A 267 -10.93 8.59 24.75
C GLU A 267 -10.23 8.69 23.36
N ASP A 268 -9.14 7.99 23.06
CA ASP A 268 -8.40 8.15 21.78
C ASP A 268 -8.47 6.91 20.86
N PHE A 269 -9.63 6.25 20.81
CA PHE A 269 -9.96 5.34 19.71
C PHE A 269 -11.12 5.93 18.89
N VAL A 270 -10.77 6.87 18.02
CA VAL A 270 -11.63 7.35 16.93
C VAL A 270 -11.65 6.24 15.88
N SER A 271 -12.73 5.47 15.86
CA SER A 271 -13.07 4.41 14.88
C SER A 271 -13.47 4.96 13.50
N ASP A 272 -13.27 6.24 13.28
CA ASP A 272 -13.78 7.02 12.18
C ASP A 272 -12.60 7.43 11.29
N GLU A 273 -12.77 7.34 9.98
CA GLU A 273 -11.77 7.67 8.94
C GLU A 273 -11.07 9.02 9.18
N TYR A 274 -11.74 9.95 9.87
CA TYR A 274 -11.23 11.24 10.32
C TYR A 274 -10.01 11.15 11.27
N GLY A 275 -9.98 10.17 12.17
CA GLY A 275 -8.88 9.97 13.12
C GLY A 275 -7.60 9.43 12.47
N ALA A 276 -7.75 8.63 11.41
CA ALA A 276 -6.63 8.14 10.61
C ALA A 276 -6.03 9.26 9.74
N GLU A 277 -6.88 10.07 9.10
CA GLU A 277 -6.44 11.24 8.32
C GLU A 277 -5.72 12.27 9.19
N LEU A 278 -6.21 12.54 10.40
CA LEU A 278 -5.54 13.42 11.37
C LEU A 278 -4.17 12.87 11.80
N LYS A 279 -3.99 11.55 11.93
CA LYS A 279 -2.70 10.94 12.23
C LYS A 279 -1.73 11.03 11.05
N THR A 280 -2.18 10.76 9.82
CA THR A 280 -1.34 10.92 8.63
C THR A 280 -0.93 12.37 8.40
N ASP A 281 -1.85 13.31 8.62
CA ASP A 281 -1.57 14.74 8.51
C ASP A 281 -0.65 15.24 9.62
N ARG A 282 -0.77 14.71 10.85
CA ARG A 282 0.18 14.95 11.94
C ARG A 282 1.58 14.39 11.61
N VAL A 283 1.66 13.18 11.06
CA VAL A 283 2.94 12.57 10.65
C VAL A 283 3.58 13.37 9.52
N LEU A 284 2.80 13.84 8.53
CA LEU A 284 3.28 14.70 7.45
C LEU A 284 3.77 16.05 7.96
N ARG A 285 3.06 16.67 8.91
CA ARG A 285 3.51 17.90 9.58
C ARG A 285 4.82 17.70 10.33
N LEU A 286 4.93 16.66 11.16
CA LEU A 286 6.15 16.34 11.90
C LEU A 286 7.33 16.02 10.95
N ARG A 287 7.07 15.39 9.79
CA ARG A 287 8.09 15.15 8.77
C ARG A 287 8.58 16.45 8.14
N LYS A 288 7.66 17.36 7.77
CA LYS A 288 8.00 18.69 7.25
C LYS A 288 8.78 19.52 8.27
N GLU A 289 8.40 19.46 9.55
CA GLU A 289 9.12 20.14 10.64
C GLU A 289 10.54 19.59 10.81
N ARG A 290 10.72 18.26 10.75
CA ARG A 290 12.07 17.64 10.79
C ARG A 290 12.92 18.02 9.58
N GLU A 291 12.33 18.05 8.39
CA GLU A 291 13.03 18.47 7.17
C GLU A 291 13.41 19.97 7.22
N ALA A 292 12.54 20.82 7.77
CA ALA A 292 12.83 22.23 8.00
C ALA A 292 13.95 22.43 9.03
N ALA A 293 13.89 21.72 10.16
CA ALA A 293 14.94 21.75 11.19
C ALA A 293 16.30 21.28 10.63
N LYS A 294 16.31 20.25 9.78
CA LYS A 294 17.52 19.78 9.11
C LYS A 294 18.10 20.83 8.15
N LYS A 295 17.26 21.50 7.36
CA LYS A 295 17.70 22.59 6.48
C LYS A 295 18.25 23.79 7.26
N GLU A 296 17.63 24.12 8.39
CA GLU A 296 18.10 25.18 9.28
C GLU A 296 19.47 24.82 9.87
N GLU A 297 19.66 23.58 10.31
CA GLU A 297 20.96 23.10 10.81
C GLU A 297 22.04 23.09 9.72
N GLU A 298 21.73 22.64 8.50
CA GLU A 298 22.65 22.71 7.34
C GLU A 298 23.06 24.15 7.04
N THR A 299 22.09 25.08 7.05
CA THR A 299 22.35 26.52 6.85
C THR A 299 23.23 27.09 7.96
N ARG A 300 22.99 26.70 9.21
CA ARG A 300 23.82 27.10 10.37
C ARG A 300 25.26 26.61 10.22
N LEU A 301 25.46 25.36 9.80
CA LEU A 301 26.79 24.79 9.57
C LEU A 301 27.52 25.49 8.41
N LEU A 302 26.82 25.78 7.31
CA LEU A 302 27.37 26.55 6.20
C LEU A 302 27.83 27.95 6.63
N ASN A 303 27.00 28.67 7.39
CA ASN A 303 27.36 29.98 7.93
C ASN A 303 28.57 29.91 8.86
N GLN A 304 28.66 28.86 9.69
CA GLN A 304 29.82 28.65 10.55
C GLN A 304 31.10 28.39 9.75
N CYS A 305 31.02 27.64 8.65
CA CYS A 305 32.13 27.41 7.73
C CYS A 305 32.57 28.70 7.02
N VAL A 306 31.63 29.50 6.51
CA VAL A 306 31.91 30.79 5.88
C VAL A 306 32.58 31.75 6.86
N PHE A 307 32.09 31.82 8.10
CA PHE A 307 32.68 32.68 9.12
C PHE A 307 34.12 32.27 9.46
N LYS A 308 34.39 30.96 9.60
CA LYS A 308 35.75 30.44 9.81
C LYS A 308 36.67 30.77 8.62
N PHE A 309 36.16 30.66 7.40
CA PHE A 309 36.91 30.98 6.19
C PHE A 309 37.28 32.47 6.10
N VAL A 310 36.32 33.38 6.31
CA VAL A 310 36.57 34.83 6.33
C VAL A 310 37.58 35.20 7.42
N LYS A 311 37.45 34.63 8.62
CA LYS A 311 38.41 34.84 9.72
C LYS A 311 39.82 34.36 9.36
N SER A 312 39.94 33.26 8.61
CA SER A 312 41.23 32.76 8.12
C SER A 312 41.86 33.67 7.07
N ILE A 313 41.05 34.32 6.21
CA ILE A 313 41.56 35.28 5.21
C ILE A 313 42.07 36.54 5.92
N ASN A 314 41.30 37.09 6.85
CA ASN A 314 41.70 38.31 7.57
C ASN A 314 42.91 38.13 8.48
N LYS A 315 43.23 36.90 8.92
CA LYS A 315 44.45 36.61 9.70
C LYS A 315 45.71 36.53 8.83
N LYS A 316 45.57 36.40 7.51
CA LYS A 316 46.68 36.33 6.55
C LYS A 316 46.97 37.67 5.86
N ARG A 317 46.13 38.69 6.08
CA ARG A 317 46.39 40.08 5.72
C ARG A 317 46.98 40.79 6.93
#